data_AF-A0A440TZF9-F1
#
_entry.id   AF-A0A440TZF9-F1
#
_cell.length_a   1.000
_cell.length_b   1.000
_cell.length_c   1.000
_cell.angle_alpha   90.00
_cell.angle_beta   90.00
_cell.angle_gamma   90.00
#
_symmetry.space_group_name_H-M   'P 1'
#
loop_
_entity.id
_entity.type
_entity.pdbx_description
1 polymer ?
#
loop_
_entity_poly.entity_id
_entity_poly.type
_entity_poly.pdbx_seq_one_letter_code
_entity_poly.pdbx_strand_id
1 'polypeptide(L)'
;MITEIEQRLASRDDLILKVQQTVAETLGDTLPISMAVRFDSRLARSSLQVYDLRTVPAIRDGIPAEVSHVHFRSNLSSVAPLSVAQIEALTCTGRDLLPG
;
A
#
# COMPACT_ATOMS: atom_id res chain seq x y z
N MET A 1 -16.93 8.58 3.84
CA MET A 1 -15.67 9.32 4.11
C MET A 1 -15.63 10.66 3.37
N ILE A 2 -15.63 10.74 2.02
CA ILE A 2 -15.74 12.04 1.31
C ILE A 2 -17.10 12.73 1.57
N THR A 3 -18.18 11.96 1.59
CA THR A 3 -19.55 12.47 1.82
C THR A 3 -19.73 13.13 3.20
N GLU A 4 -18.95 12.74 4.21
CA GLU A 4 -18.96 13.40 5.53
C GLU A 4 -18.24 14.74 5.53
N ILE A 5 -17.20 14.88 4.71
CA ILE A 5 -16.48 16.14 4.53
C ILE A 5 -17.37 17.12 3.76
N GLU A 6 -18.07 16.65 2.72
CA GLU A 6 -19.04 17.44 1.95
C GLU A 6 -20.20 17.94 2.81
N GLN A 7 -20.75 17.09 3.70
CA GLN A 7 -21.79 17.50 4.64
C GLN A 7 -21.33 18.55 5.65
N ARG A 8 -20.07 18.49 6.10
CA ARG A 8 -19.50 19.50 7.00
C ARG A 8 -19.17 20.82 6.30
N LEU A 9 -18.95 20.78 4.99
CA LEU A 9 -18.66 21.95 4.17
C LEU A 9 -19.91 22.58 3.52
N ALA A 10 -21.07 21.94 3.61
CA ALA A 10 -22.32 22.37 2.98
C ALA A 10 -22.82 23.79 3.33
N SER A 11 -22.26 24.44 4.37
CA SER A 11 -22.59 25.81 4.77
C SER A 11 -21.53 26.85 4.35
N ARG A 12 -20.51 26.45 3.59
CA ARG A 12 -19.37 27.29 3.17
C ARG A 12 -19.04 27.04 1.70
N ASP A 13 -19.75 27.75 0.83
CA ASP A 13 -19.72 27.59 -0.63
C ASP A 13 -18.31 27.76 -1.23
N ASP A 14 -17.51 28.64 -0.65
CA ASP A 14 -16.12 28.90 -1.02
C ASP A 14 -15.20 27.68 -0.79
N LEU A 15 -15.45 26.93 0.27
CA LEU A 15 -14.68 25.74 0.61
C LEU A 15 -15.10 24.54 -0.22
N ILE A 16 -16.37 24.42 -0.58
CA ILE A 16 -16.86 23.36 -1.47
C ILE A 16 -16.19 23.48 -2.85
N LEU A 17 -16.16 24.70 -3.41
CA LEU A 17 -15.53 24.96 -4.70
C LEU A 17 -14.03 24.62 -4.67
N LYS A 18 -13.33 25.00 -3.59
CA LYS A 18 -11.90 24.72 -3.43
C LYS A 18 -11.61 23.22 -3.31
N VAL A 19 -12.45 22.47 -2.59
CA VAL A 19 -12.34 21.01 -2.50
C VAL A 19 -12.58 20.36 -3.86
N GLN A 20 -13.63 20.76 -4.58
CA GLN A 20 -13.92 20.25 -5.92
C GLN A 20 -12.78 20.53 -6.90
N GLN A 21 -12.20 21.74 -6.85
CA GLN A 21 -11.05 22.11 -7.67
C GLN A 21 -9.82 21.26 -7.35
N THR A 22 -9.47 21.11 -6.06
CA THR A 22 -8.31 20.28 -5.66
C THR A 22 -8.53 18.81 -6.04
N VAL A 23 -9.74 18.28 -5.89
CA VAL A 23 -10.09 16.90 -6.30
C VAL A 23 -9.94 16.75 -7.81
N ALA A 24 -10.44 17.70 -8.60
CA ALA A 24 -10.30 17.67 -10.07
C ALA A 24 -8.84 17.81 -10.53
N GLU A 25 -8.04 18.66 -9.87
CA GLU A 25 -6.62 18.86 -10.18
C GLU A 25 -5.77 17.64 -9.80
N THR A 26 -6.11 16.95 -8.72
CA THR A 26 -5.32 15.79 -8.23
C THR A 26 -5.72 14.48 -8.89
N LEU A 27 -7.01 14.29 -9.21
CA LEU A 27 -7.52 13.03 -9.75
C LEU A 27 -7.86 13.12 -11.24
N GLY A 28 -7.99 14.31 -11.82
CA GLY A 28 -8.20 14.53 -13.26
C GLY A 28 -9.27 13.62 -13.88
N ASP A 29 -8.99 13.11 -15.08
CA ASP A 29 -9.85 12.16 -15.81
C ASP A 29 -9.92 10.78 -15.14
N THR A 30 -9.04 10.50 -14.17
CA THR A 30 -9.05 9.27 -13.37
C THR A 30 -10.01 9.32 -12.19
N LEU A 31 -10.63 10.47 -11.86
CA LEU A 31 -11.57 10.59 -10.74
C LEU A 31 -12.71 9.55 -10.76
N PRO A 32 -13.39 9.25 -11.89
CA PRO A 32 -14.42 8.20 -11.92
C PRO A 32 -13.83 6.80 -11.65
N ILE A 33 -12.59 6.56 -12.10
CA ILE A 33 -11.88 5.30 -11.91
C ILE A 33 -11.42 5.17 -10.45
N SER A 34 -10.82 6.21 -9.88
CA SER A 34 -10.35 6.26 -8.49
C SER A 34 -11.49 6.20 -7.47
N MET A 35 -12.66 6.78 -7.79
CA MET A 35 -13.87 6.63 -6.96
C MET A 35 -14.52 5.24 -7.11
N ALA A 36 -14.39 4.60 -8.29
CA ALA A 36 -14.78 3.21 -8.50
C ALA A 36 -13.79 2.21 -7.88
N VAL A 37 -12.53 2.61 -7.67
CA VAL A 37 -11.53 1.92 -6.83
C VAL A 37 -11.89 2.19 -5.37
N ARG A 38 -13.05 1.70 -4.94
CA ARG A 38 -13.15 1.23 -3.56
C ARG A 38 -12.06 0.17 -3.43
N PHE A 39 -11.14 0.35 -2.47
CA PHE A 39 -10.23 -0.72 -2.09
C PHE A 39 -11.08 -1.96 -1.81
N ASP A 40 -11.14 -2.87 -2.78
CA ASP A 40 -11.82 -4.13 -2.60
C ASP A 40 -11.00 -4.86 -1.55
N SER A 41 -11.52 -4.84 -0.33
CA SER A 41 -10.85 -5.41 0.84
C SER A 41 -10.60 -6.89 0.64
N ARG A 42 -11.46 -7.59 -0.13
CA ARG A 42 -11.26 -8.99 -0.48
C ARG A 42 -10.12 -9.12 -1.48
N LEU A 43 -10.06 -8.28 -2.51
CA LEU A 43 -8.95 -8.27 -3.48
C LEU A 43 -7.62 -7.96 -2.79
N ALA A 44 -7.58 -6.90 -1.98
CA ALA A 44 -6.41 -6.49 -1.22
C ALA A 44 -5.94 -7.59 -0.24
N ARG A 45 -6.89 -8.25 0.43
CA ARG A 45 -6.60 -9.37 1.33
C ARG A 45 -6.07 -10.59 0.56
N SER A 46 -6.63 -10.87 -0.62
CA SER A 46 -6.18 -11.98 -1.48
C SER A 46 -4.85 -11.74 -2.19
N SER A 47 -4.42 -10.48 -2.31
CA SER A 47 -3.14 -10.11 -2.94
C SER A 47 -1.99 -10.00 -1.95
N LEU A 48 -2.23 -10.20 -0.64
CA LEU A 48 -1.17 -10.22 0.37
C LEU A 48 -0.23 -11.41 0.15
N GLN A 49 1.06 -11.12 0.12
CA GLN A 49 2.14 -12.09 -0.02
C GLN A 49 3.17 -11.86 1.07
N VAL A 50 3.59 -12.94 1.74
CA VAL A 50 4.57 -12.90 2.83
C VAL A 50 5.87 -13.50 2.32
N TYR A 51 7.01 -12.91 2.66
CA TYR A 51 8.32 -13.33 2.18
C TYR A 51 9.29 -13.55 3.34
N ASP A 52 10.25 -14.45 3.15
CA ASP A 52 11.39 -14.61 4.05
C ASP A 52 12.45 -13.55 3.72
N LEU A 53 12.81 -12.71 4.69
CA LEU A 53 13.83 -11.67 4.51
C LEU A 53 15.21 -12.23 4.12
N ARG A 54 15.48 -13.50 4.43
CA ARG A 54 16.73 -14.18 4.03
C ARG A 54 16.77 -14.48 2.54
N THR A 55 15.62 -14.61 1.88
CA THR A 55 15.51 -14.90 0.45
C THR A 55 15.28 -13.63 -0.39
N VAL A 56 14.82 -12.55 0.23
CA VAL A 56 14.67 -11.24 -0.42
C VAL A 56 16.05 -10.64 -0.75
N PRO A 57 16.26 -10.12 -1.97
CA PRO A 57 17.48 -9.40 -2.34
C PRO A 57 17.70 -8.20 -1.41
N ALA A 58 18.89 -8.13 -0.81
CA ALA A 58 19.27 -7.06 0.11
C ALA A 58 20.79 -6.81 0.05
N ILE A 59 21.21 -5.58 0.34
CA ILE A 59 22.61 -5.25 0.58
C ILE A 59 22.91 -5.62 2.04
N ARG A 60 23.79 -6.61 2.27
CA ARG A 60 24.09 -7.14 3.62
C ARG A 60 25.51 -6.81 4.09
N ASP A 61 26.47 -6.85 3.19
CA ASP A 61 27.91 -6.67 3.49
C ASP A 61 28.32 -5.20 3.61
N GLY A 62 27.34 -4.30 3.80
CA GLY A 62 27.56 -2.87 3.95
C GLY A 62 27.75 -2.12 2.62
N ILE A 63 27.78 -0.80 2.74
CA ILE A 63 28.05 0.15 1.66
C ILE A 63 29.40 0.81 2.00
N PRO A 64 30.34 0.98 1.05
CA PRO A 64 31.60 1.67 1.31
C PRO A 64 31.39 3.04 1.96
N ALA A 65 32.32 3.45 2.84
CA ALA A 65 32.15 4.65 3.68
C ALA A 65 32.06 5.96 2.85
N GLU A 66 32.61 5.95 1.64
CA GLU A 66 32.61 7.07 0.71
C GLU A 66 31.29 7.22 -0.04
N VAL A 67 30.40 6.23 0.02
CA VAL A 67 29.13 6.20 -0.71
C VAL A 67 28.00 6.69 0.18
N SER A 68 27.35 7.76 -0.25
CA SER A 68 26.17 8.35 0.38
C SER A 68 24.94 8.28 -0.54
N HIS A 69 23.74 8.48 0.00
CA HIS A 69 22.47 8.51 -0.75
C HIS A 69 22.10 7.22 -1.51
N VAL A 70 22.31 6.05 -0.91
CA VAL A 70 21.95 4.77 -1.55
C VAL A 70 20.44 4.59 -1.63
N HIS A 71 19.94 4.41 -2.86
CA HIS A 71 18.56 4.02 -3.15
C HIS A 71 18.55 2.59 -3.65
N PHE A 72 17.96 1.68 -2.87
CA PHE A 72 17.89 0.27 -3.19
C PHE A 72 16.44 -0.15 -3.41
N ARG A 73 16.17 -0.82 -4.54
CA ARG A 73 14.84 -1.30 -4.91
C ARG A 73 14.89 -2.79 -5.21
N SER A 74 14.26 -3.60 -4.37
CA SER A 74 14.12 -5.04 -4.60
C SER A 74 12.93 -5.33 -5.49
N ASN A 75 13.16 -6.04 -6.59
CA ASN A 75 12.08 -6.65 -7.35
C ASN A 75 11.81 -8.05 -6.80
N LEU A 76 10.59 -8.28 -6.31
CA LEU A 76 10.17 -9.55 -5.72
C LEU A 76 9.46 -10.48 -6.70
N SER A 77 9.31 -10.13 -7.98
CA SER A 77 8.56 -10.92 -8.96
C SER A 77 9.06 -12.36 -9.15
N SER A 78 10.33 -12.63 -8.88
CA SER A 78 10.94 -13.96 -8.98
C SER A 78 11.16 -14.64 -7.62
N VAL A 79 10.84 -13.97 -6.52
CA VAL A 79 10.96 -14.54 -5.17
C VAL A 79 9.66 -15.25 -4.86
N ALA A 80 9.75 -16.52 -4.44
CA ALA A 80 8.57 -17.27 -4.03
C ALA A 80 8.06 -16.74 -2.68
N PRO A 81 6.76 -16.39 -2.56
CA PRO A 81 6.17 -16.08 -1.28
C PRO A 81 6.08 -17.35 -0.41
N LEU A 82 6.08 -17.16 0.91
CA LEU A 82 5.89 -18.23 1.87
C LEU A 82 4.45 -18.75 1.82
N SER A 83 4.31 -20.07 1.89
CA SER A 83 3.02 -20.72 2.14
C SER A 83 2.59 -20.55 3.59
N VAL A 84 1.29 -20.67 3.85
CA VAL A 84 0.70 -20.63 5.21
C VAL A 84 1.40 -21.63 6.14
N ALA A 85 1.65 -22.85 5.67
CA ALA A 85 2.32 -23.90 6.44
C ALA A 85 3.75 -23.50 6.85
N GLN A 86 4.49 -22.83 5.96
CA GLN A 86 5.84 -22.34 6.27
C GLN A 86 5.82 -21.20 7.31
N ILE A 87 4.80 -20.34 7.26
CA ILE A 87 4.63 -19.23 8.21
C ILE A 87 4.30 -19.76 9.61
N GLU A 88 3.38 -20.72 9.70
CA GLU A 88 3.03 -21.40 10.95
C GLU A 88 4.24 -22.13 11.57
N ALA A 89 5.11 -22.71 10.75
CA ALA A 89 6.33 -23.36 11.21
C ALA A 89 7.41 -22.38 11.72
N LEU A 90 7.45 -21.16 11.19
CA LEU A 90 8.41 -20.13 11.60
C LEU A 90 7.98 -19.38 12.86
N THR A 91 6.67 -19.19 13.05
CA THR A 91 6.15 -18.40 14.17
C THR A 91 4.81 -18.96 14.62
N CYS A 92 4.69 -19.35 15.89
CA CYS A 92 3.40 -19.74 16.47
C CYS A 92 2.36 -18.61 16.43
N THR A 93 2.80 -17.35 16.36
CA THR A 93 1.97 -16.13 16.21
C THR A 93 1.68 -15.77 14.75
N GLY A 94 2.31 -16.42 13.77
CA GLY A 94 2.21 -16.04 12.36
C GLY A 94 0.81 -16.20 11.76
N ARG A 95 -0.03 -17.03 12.38
CA ARG A 95 -1.42 -17.27 11.97
C ARG A 95 -2.30 -16.01 12.06
N ASP A 96 -2.05 -15.13 13.03
CA ASP A 96 -2.86 -13.89 13.22
C ASP A 96 -2.55 -12.83 12.15
N LEU A 97 -1.39 -12.92 11.51
CA LEU A 97 -0.97 -12.01 10.43
C LEU A 97 -1.46 -12.46 9.06
N LEU A 98 -2.01 -13.67 8.97
CA LEU A 98 -2.50 -14.23 7.73
C LEU A 98 -3.98 -13.87 7.51
N PRO A 99 -4.36 -13.55 6.28
CA PRO A 99 -5.76 -13.41 5.97
C PRO A 99 -6.47 -14.77 6.07
N GLY A 100 -7.21 -14.98 7.16
CA GLY A 100 -8.26 -16.00 7.25
C GLY A 100 -9.35 -15.82 6.20
#